data_AF-A0A7H4MBY5-F1
#
_entry.id   AF-A0A7H4MBY5-F1
#
_cell.length_a   1.000
_cell.length_b   1.000
_cell.length_c   1.000
_cell.angle_alpha   90.00
_cell.angle_beta   90.00
_cell.angle_gamma   90.00
#
_symmetry.space_group_name_H-M   'P 1'
#
loop_
_entity.id
_entity.type
_entity.pdbx_description
1 polymer ?
#
loop_
_entity_poly.entity_id
_entity_poly.type
_entity_poly.pdbx_seq_one_letter_code
_entity_poly.pdbx_strand_id
1 'polypeptide(L)' 'MAQVEGAGKPLSTLQSGQTVQIRQNANGVVTGLTIDTGNGQQVLFTRQSNGSFVRAR' A
#
# COMPACT_ATOMS: atom_id res chain seq x y z
N MET A 1 -4.82 -10.37 -16.36
CA MET A 1 -4.36 -10.05 -14.99
C MET A 1 -4.04 -8.55 -14.98
N ALA A 2 -4.84 -7.71 -14.32
CA ALA A 2 -4.57 -6.27 -14.24
C ALA A 2 -3.39 -6.02 -13.29
N GLN A 3 -2.46 -5.15 -13.66
CA GLN A 3 -1.33 -4.79 -12.81
C GLN A 3 -1.87 -4.01 -11.60
N VAL A 4 -2.05 -4.70 -10.46
CA VAL A 4 -2.69 -4.16 -9.25
C VAL A 4 -1.79 -3.17 -8.50
N GLU A 5 -0.53 -3.08 -8.90
CA GLU A 5 0.48 -2.23 -8.28
C GLU A 5 0.85 -1.09 -9.23
N GLY A 6 0.60 0.16 -8.83
CA GLY A 6 0.98 1.34 -9.60
C GLY A 6 2.51 1.51 -9.70
N ALA A 7 2.95 2.64 -10.25
CA ALA A 7 4.38 2.95 -10.37
C ALA A 7 5.07 2.89 -8.99
N GLY A 8 6.17 2.13 -8.89
CA GLY A 8 6.90 1.89 -7.65
C GLY A 8 6.67 0.51 -7.01
N LYS A 9 5.64 -0.24 -7.45
CA LYS A 9 5.37 -1.65 -7.06
C LYS A 9 5.53 -1.97 -5.56
N PRO A 10 4.81 -1.26 -4.69
CA PRO A 10 5.09 -1.24 -3.26
C PRO A 10 4.76 -2.53 -2.52
N LEU A 11 3.86 -3.32 -3.07
CA LEU A 11 3.45 -4.60 -2.50
C LEU A 11 4.44 -5.71 -2.91
N SER A 12 4.91 -5.71 -4.16
CA SER A 12 5.91 -6.68 -4.61
C SER A 12 7.29 -6.50 -3.96
N THR A 13 7.57 -5.33 -3.38
CA THR A 13 8.82 -5.06 -2.64
C THR A 13 8.71 -5.32 -1.14
N LEU A 14 7.55 -5.76 -0.64
CA LEU A 14 7.38 -6.10 0.77
C LEU A 14 8.30 -7.26 1.15
N GLN A 15 8.96 -7.12 2.29
CA GLN A 15 9.79 -8.17 2.88
C GLN A 15 9.14 -8.72 4.14
N SER A 16 9.43 -9.99 4.44
CA SER A 16 9.02 -10.59 5.71
C SER A 16 9.57 -9.79 6.89
N GLY A 17 8.74 -9.59 7.92
CA GLY A 17 9.07 -8.80 9.10
C GLY A 17 8.75 -7.31 8.98
N GLN A 18 8.34 -6.81 7.81
CA GLN A 18 7.81 -5.44 7.69
C GLN A 18 6.39 -5.36 8.26
N THR A 19 6.12 -4.29 9.01
CA THR A 19 4.78 -4.00 9.51
C THR A 19 4.00 -3.22 8.46
N VAL A 20 2.79 -3.68 8.17
CA VAL A 20 1.86 -3.00 7.25
C VAL A 20 0.59 -2.63 8.01
N GLN A 21 0.28 -1.34 8.05
CA GLN A 21 -1.00 -0.85 8.55
C GLN A 21 -1.99 -0.74 7.40
N ILE A 22 -3.18 -1.29 7.59
CA ILE A 22 -4.22 -1.34 6.56
C ILE A 22 -5.36 -0.40 6.95
N ARG A 23 -5.68 0.55 6.09
CA ARG A 23 -6.89 1.37 6.23
C ARG A 23 -8.00 0.81 5.36
N GLN A 24 -9.08 0.38 5.99
CA GLN A 24 -10.29 -0.09 5.29
C GLN A 24 -11.44 0.88 5.48
N ASN A 25 -12.39 0.89 4.54
CA ASN A 25 -13.66 1.58 4.73
C ASN A 25 -14.68 0.67 5.44
N ALA A 26 -15.89 1.19 5.70
CA ALA A 26 -16.96 0.45 6.37
C ALA A 26 -17.39 -0.85 5.65
N ASN A 27 -17.09 -0.99 4.36
CA ASN A 27 -17.39 -2.18 3.56
C ASN A 27 -16.21 -3.17 3.49
N GLY A 28 -15.14 -2.96 4.27
CA GLY A 28 -13.95 -3.81 4.27
C GLY A 28 -13.01 -3.58 3.08
N VAL A 29 -13.30 -2.60 2.21
CA VAL A 29 -12.43 -2.29 1.07
C VAL A 29 -11.19 -1.56 1.57
N VAL A 30 -10.01 -2.09 1.25
CA VAL A 30 -8.73 -1.44 1.54
C VAL A 30 -8.65 -0.13 0.75
N THR A 31 -8.45 0.98 1.43
CA THR A 31 -8.32 2.32 0.84
C THR A 31 -6.92 2.91 0.99
N GLY A 32 -6.09 2.31 1.86
CA GLY A 32 -4.70 2.69 1.99
C GLY A 32 -3.87 1.67 2.75
N LEU A 33 -2.56 1.76 2.56
CA LEU A 33 -1.55 0.92 3.18
C LEU A 33 -0.41 1.81 3.66
N THR A 34 -0.04 1.71 4.93
CA THR A 34 1.20 2.32 5.44
C THR A 34 2.20 1.21 5.69
N ILE A 35 3.35 1.28 5.05
CA ILE A 35 4.41 0.26 5.16
C ILE A 35 5.57 0.88 5.94
N ASP A 36 6.00 0.21 7.00
CA ASP A 36 7.26 0.54 7.68
C ASP A 36 8.44 -0.07 6.89
N THR A 37 9.29 0.80 6.34
CA THR A 37 10.46 0.40 5.54
C THR A 37 11.73 0.27 6.39
N GLY A 38 11.61 0.35 7.71
CA GLY A 38 12.74 0.38 8.65
C GLY A 38 13.24 1.80 8.93
N ASN A 39 14.08 1.94 9.96
CA ASN A 39 14.64 3.22 10.40
C ASN A 39 13.58 4.29 10.75
N GLY A 40 12.38 3.85 11.17
CA GLY A 40 11.26 4.74 11.46
C GLY A 40 10.64 5.41 10.22
N GLN A 41 11.00 4.95 9.02
CA GLN A 41 10.43 5.46 7.78
C GLN A 41 9.15 4.71 7.44
N GLN A 42 8.12 5.48 7.15
CA GLN A 42 6.84 4.94 6.71
C GLN A 42 6.48 5.49 5.34
N VAL A 43 5.93 4.62 4.49
CA VAL A 43 5.45 4.98 3.18
C VAL A 43 3.96 4.68 3.09
N LEU A 44 3.17 5.72 2.77
CA LEU A 44 1.74 5.60 2.57
C LEU A 44 1.42 5.34 1.09
N PHE A 45 0.51 4.40 0.86
CA PHE A 45 -0.10 4.11 -0.44
C PHE A 45 -1.60 4.32 -0.36
N THR A 46 -2.18 4.95 -1.36
CA THR A 46 -3.62 5.17 -1.48
C THR A 46 -4.18 4.36 -2.64
N ARG A 47 -5.35 3.75 -2.43
CA ARG A 47 -6.05 3.02 -3.49
C ARG A 47 -6.75 4.02 -4.42
N GLN A 48 -6.55 3.85 -5.72
CA GLN A 48 -7.25 4.58 -6.77
C GLN A 48 -8.60 3.91 -7.11
N SER A 49 -9.45 4.62 -7.87
CA SER A 49 -10.76 4.11 -8.30
C SER A 49 -10.65 2.83 -9.13
N ASN A 50 -9.60 2.71 -9.96
CA ASN A 50 -9.28 1.51 -10.75
C ASN A 50 -8.71 0.34 -9.91
N GLY A 51 -8.58 0.51 -8.60
CA GLY A 51 -8.06 -0.48 -7.66
C GLY A 51 -6.55 -0.62 -7.57
N SER A 52 -5.80 0.14 -8.37
CA SER A 52 -4.35 0.25 -8.21
C SER A 52 -3.97 1.05 -6.97
N PHE A 53 -2.76 0.85 -6.45
CA PHE A 53 -2.21 1.64 -5.35
C PHE A 53 -1.10 2.57 -5.84
N VAL A 54 -1.12 3.80 -5.35
CA VAL A 54 -0.08 4.81 -5.63
C VAL A 54 0.51 5.35 -4.35
N ARG A 55 1.81 5.65 -4.37
CA ARG A 55 2.50 6.26 -3.23
C ARG A 55 1.93 7.66 -2.99
N ALA A 56 1.47 7.94 -1.77
CA ALA A 56 1.15 9.29 -1.35
C ALA A 56 2.47 10.07 -1.21
N ARG A 57 2.49 11.29 -1.78
CA ARG A 57 3.62 12.22 -1.73
C ARG A 57 3.76 12.85 -0.35
#